data_AF-A0A932Z8I8-F1
#
_entry.id   AF-A0A932Z8I8-F1
#
_cell.length_a   1.000
_cell.length_b   1.000
_cell.length_c   1.000
_cell.angle_alpha   90.00
_cell.angle_beta   90.00
_cell.angle_gamma   90.00
#
_symmetry.space_group_name_H-M   'P 1'
#
loop_
_entity.id
_entity.type
_entity.pdbx_description
1 polymer ?
#
loop_
_entity_poly.entity_id
_entity_poly.type
_entity_poly.pdbx_seq_one_letter_code
_entity_poly.pdbx_strand_id
1 'polypeptide(L)'
;MMRCGHAAAPSRGPEGQCSIIARAAAVQYTRPGRLRMIAQTGEKRSGAAPDTSTMWEQGLKGFVVSSGFAMFAPAGTPKPLLDRVHAAMVKALNDPAVKDNLAKQGAEVIASTPEQHDKFNRTEIAKWIKVAREAGIEPE
;
A
#
# COMPACT_ATOMS: atom_id res chain seq x y z
N MET A 1 -12.59 25.21 -5.64
CA MET A 1 -14.02 24.82 -5.66
C MET A 1 -14.34 24.24 -7.03
N MET A 2 -14.18 22.92 -7.22
CA MET A 2 -14.56 22.23 -8.46
C MET A 2 -15.86 21.46 -8.21
N ARG A 3 -16.92 21.85 -8.93
CA ARG A 3 -18.23 21.19 -8.92
C ARG A 3 -18.12 19.83 -9.62
N CYS A 4 -18.54 18.77 -8.92
CA CYS A 4 -18.88 17.48 -9.54
C CYS A 4 -20.17 17.61 -10.35
N GLY A 5 -20.13 17.19 -11.62
CA GLY A 5 -21.30 17.10 -12.49
C GLY A 5 -22.26 16.00 -12.04
N HIS A 6 -23.55 16.31 -12.11
CA HIS A 6 -24.69 15.46 -11.76
C HIS A 6 -24.84 14.24 -12.68
N ALA A 7 -25.10 13.08 -12.06
CA ALA A 7 -26.02 12.07 -12.57
C ALA A 7 -26.78 11.47 -11.36
N ALA A 8 -28.09 11.71 -11.28
CA ALA A 8 -29.03 11.10 -10.33
C ALA A 8 -29.65 9.84 -10.97
N ALA A 9 -30.12 8.77 -10.28
CA ALA A 9 -30.71 8.59 -8.94
C ALA A 9 -30.79 7.06 -8.59
N PRO A 10 -31.40 6.60 -7.47
CA PRO A 10 -31.31 6.99 -6.05
C PRO A 10 -31.09 5.80 -5.06
N SER A 11 -30.81 6.15 -3.80
CA SER A 11 -30.96 5.38 -2.54
C SER A 11 -30.18 4.08 -2.31
N ARG A 12 -28.94 4.22 -1.84
CA ARG A 12 -28.41 3.47 -0.68
C ARG A 12 -27.84 4.49 0.31
N GLY A 13 -27.65 4.10 1.58
CA GLY A 13 -27.36 5.01 2.70
C GLY A 13 -26.02 5.76 2.58
N PRO A 14 -25.42 6.27 3.67
CA PRO A 14 -24.18 7.03 3.63
C PRO A 14 -22.99 6.11 3.30
N GLU A 15 -22.97 5.52 2.11
CA GLU A 15 -21.84 4.78 1.58
C GLU A 15 -20.77 5.81 1.20
N GLY A 16 -19.58 5.69 1.80
CA GLY A 16 -18.50 6.65 1.63
C GLY A 16 -18.21 6.93 0.15
N GLN A 17 -18.38 8.19 -0.27
CA GLN A 17 -18.17 8.61 -1.66
C GLN A 17 -16.71 8.46 -2.12
N CYS A 18 -15.79 8.31 -1.17
CA CYS A 18 -14.37 8.06 -1.38
C CYS A 18 -13.83 7.17 -0.24
N SER A 19 -12.89 6.28 -0.56
CA SER A 19 -12.20 5.44 0.43
C SER A 19 -10.74 5.24 0.03
N ILE A 20 -9.85 5.07 1.02
CA ILE A 20 -8.46 4.67 0.79
C ILE A 20 -8.42 3.14 0.85
N ILE A 21 -8.11 2.51 -0.28
CA ILE A 21 -8.11 1.06 -0.44
C ILE A 21 -6.72 0.62 -0.90
N ALA A 22 -6.26 -0.54 -0.43
CA ALA A 22 -5.01 -1.13 -0.89
C ALA A 22 -5.02 -1.28 -2.42
N ARG A 23 -3.95 -0.83 -3.08
CA ARG A 23 -3.84 -0.83 -4.54
C ARG A 23 -4.10 -2.21 -5.14
N ALA A 24 -3.58 -3.26 -4.51
CA ALA A 24 -3.77 -4.63 -5.00
C ALA A 24 -5.24 -5.07 -5.01
N ALA A 25 -6.02 -4.62 -4.02
CA ALA A 25 -7.46 -4.85 -3.99
C ALA A 25 -8.20 -3.97 -5.01
N ALA A 26 -7.73 -2.75 -5.27
CA ALA A 26 -8.41 -1.79 -6.14
C ALA A 26 -8.20 -2.02 -7.65
N VAL A 27 -7.00 -2.44 -8.08
CA VAL A 27 -6.60 -2.50 -9.50
C VAL A 27 -7.60 -3.29 -10.37
N GLN A 28 -8.15 -4.39 -9.88
CA GLN A 28 -9.11 -5.22 -10.62
C GLN A 28 -10.48 -4.55 -10.85
N TYR A 29 -10.83 -3.55 -10.05
CA TYR A 29 -12.13 -2.86 -10.11
C TYR A 29 -12.10 -1.52 -10.86
N THR A 30 -10.90 -1.03 -11.20
CA THR A 30 -10.74 0.22 -11.95
C THR A 30 -11.15 0.09 -13.42
N ARG A 31 -10.75 -0.99 -14.09
CA ARG A 31 -11.07 -1.28 -15.50
C ARG A 31 -12.57 -1.49 -15.78
N PRO A 32 -13.35 -2.21 -14.94
CA PRO A 32 -14.78 -2.38 -15.18
C PRO A 32 -15.62 -1.12 -14.88
N GLY A 33 -15.00 0.05 -14.64
CA GLY A 33 -15.71 1.31 -14.38
C GLY A 33 -16.46 1.35 -13.04
N ARG A 34 -16.27 0.34 -12.18
CA ARG A 34 -16.93 0.23 -10.87
C ARG A 34 -16.29 1.14 -9.82
N LEU A 35 -14.97 1.36 -9.93
CA LEU A 35 -14.22 2.30 -9.10
C LEU A 35 -13.42 3.25 -9.97
N ARG A 36 -13.40 4.53 -9.57
CA ARG A 36 -12.48 5.53 -10.15
C ARG A 36 -11.31 5.73 -9.19
N MET A 37 -10.10 5.40 -9.62
CA MET A 37 -8.90 5.73 -8.85
C MET A 37 -8.59 7.23 -9.01
N ILE A 38 -8.63 7.98 -7.92
CA ILE A 38 -8.47 9.46 -7.95
C ILE A 38 -7.01 9.85 -7.67
N ALA A 39 -6.34 9.14 -6.77
CA ALA A 39 -4.94 9.36 -6.44
C ALA A 39 -4.30 8.08 -5.90
N GLN A 40 -2.98 7.94 -6.11
CA GLN A 40 -2.16 6.97 -5.41
C GLN A 40 -1.55 7.60 -4.14
N THR A 41 -1.44 6.84 -3.06
CA THR A 41 -0.91 7.32 -1.78
C THR A 41 0.59 7.04 -1.58
N GLY A 42 1.24 6.35 -2.53
CA GLY A 42 2.69 6.19 -2.54
C GLY A 42 3.41 7.46 -3.01
N GLU A 43 4.70 7.57 -2.68
CA GLU A 43 5.51 8.72 -3.09
C GLU A 43 5.67 8.81 -4.62
N LYS A 44 5.76 7.64 -5.28
CA LYS A 44 5.88 7.48 -6.73
C LYS A 44 4.70 6.69 -7.29
N ARG A 45 4.40 6.91 -8.57
CA ARG A 45 3.39 6.13 -9.29
C ARG A 45 3.84 4.68 -9.40
N SER A 46 2.90 3.75 -9.24
CA SER A 46 3.15 2.34 -9.54
C SER A 46 2.96 2.05 -11.01
N GLY A 47 3.77 1.13 -11.55
CA GLY A 47 3.59 0.60 -12.89
C GLY A 47 2.23 -0.09 -13.11
N ALA A 48 1.54 -0.49 -12.04
CA ALA A 48 0.21 -1.08 -12.14
C ALA A 48 -0.91 -0.04 -12.34
N ALA A 49 -0.63 1.24 -12.12
CA ALA A 49 -1.57 2.35 -12.33
C ALA A 49 -0.81 3.62 -12.79
N PRO A 50 -0.16 3.61 -13.98
CA PRO A 50 0.71 4.70 -14.42
C PRO A 50 -0.06 6.00 -14.73
N ASP A 51 -1.33 5.88 -15.10
CA ASP A 51 -2.18 7.00 -15.50
C ASP A 51 -2.77 7.78 -14.30
N THR A 52 -2.71 7.21 -13.09
CA THR A 52 -3.21 7.85 -11.87
C THR A 52 -2.07 8.58 -11.15
N SER A 53 -2.21 9.90 -10.97
CA SER A 53 -1.23 10.69 -10.21
C SER A 53 -1.17 10.30 -8.72
N THR A 54 -0.05 10.58 -8.06
CA THR A 54 0.05 10.45 -6.60
C THR A 54 -0.51 11.67 -5.87
N MET A 55 -0.87 11.53 -4.59
CA MET A 55 -1.22 12.68 -3.74
C MET A 55 -0.04 13.67 -3.61
N TRP A 56 1.19 13.16 -3.64
CA TRP A 56 2.41 13.96 -3.67
C TRP A 56 2.50 14.85 -4.92
N GLU A 57 2.19 14.32 -6.10
CA GLU A 57 2.14 15.08 -7.36
C GLU A 57 1.00 16.11 -7.36
N GLN A 58 -0.07 15.86 -6.61
CA GLN A 58 -1.23 16.76 -6.48
C GLN A 58 -1.05 17.85 -5.41
N GLY A 59 0.15 17.99 -4.84
CA GLY A 59 0.49 19.06 -3.90
C GLY A 59 0.38 18.70 -2.41
N LEU A 60 -0.08 17.50 -2.07
CA LEU A 60 -0.08 17.00 -0.69
C LEU A 60 1.29 16.40 -0.34
N LYS A 61 2.29 17.27 -0.24
CA LYS A 61 3.65 16.87 0.15
C LYS A 61 3.64 16.29 1.57
N GLY A 62 4.35 15.19 1.76
CA GLY A 62 4.38 14.43 3.00
C GLY A 62 3.25 13.40 3.16
N PHE A 63 2.22 13.45 2.31
CA PHE A 63 1.18 12.41 2.30
C PHE A 63 1.69 11.15 1.58
N VAL A 64 2.35 10.29 2.35
CA VAL A 64 2.86 8.99 1.88
C VAL A 64 2.34 7.88 2.80
N VAL A 65 1.37 7.15 2.29
CA VAL A 65 0.75 5.99 2.94
C VAL A 65 0.93 4.81 2.01
N SER A 66 1.77 3.86 2.39
CA SER A 66 1.94 2.61 1.68
C SER A 66 1.46 1.46 2.55
N SER A 67 0.89 0.44 1.90
CA SER A 67 0.53 -0.83 2.53
C SER A 67 1.32 -1.92 1.82
N GLY A 68 1.85 -2.86 2.60
CA GLY A 68 2.68 -3.94 2.10
C GLY A 68 2.60 -5.14 3.03
N PHE A 69 3.09 -6.28 2.54
CA PHE A 69 3.19 -7.50 3.31
C PHE A 69 4.63 -7.73 3.72
N ALA A 70 4.80 -8.29 4.92
CA ALA A 70 6.10 -8.65 5.46
C ALA A 70 6.00 -9.99 6.19
N MET A 71 7.12 -10.71 6.26
CA MET A 71 7.22 -11.90 7.08
C MET A 71 7.94 -11.59 8.38
N PHE A 72 7.44 -12.19 9.46
CA PHE A 72 8.04 -12.10 10.79
C PHE A 72 8.37 -13.49 11.29
N ALA A 73 9.37 -13.57 12.15
CA ALA A 73 9.73 -14.78 12.87
C ALA A 73 9.64 -14.52 14.39
N PRO A 74 9.45 -15.55 15.22
CA PRO A 74 9.46 -15.40 16.67
C PRO A 74 10.73 -14.73 17.20
N ALA A 75 10.60 -13.99 18.30
CA ALA A 75 11.74 -13.41 19.00
C ALA A 75 12.72 -14.52 19.41
N GLY A 76 14.02 -14.26 19.23
CA GLY A 76 15.08 -15.23 19.52
C GLY A 76 15.32 -16.29 18.44
N THR A 77 14.65 -16.21 17.28
CA THR A 77 14.97 -17.10 16.15
C THR A 77 16.45 -16.99 15.79
N PRO A 78 17.20 -18.12 15.71
CA PRO A 78 18.63 -18.07 15.41
C PRO A 78 18.94 -17.41 14.07
N LYS A 79 19.92 -16.50 14.05
CA LYS A 79 20.34 -15.78 12.83
C LYS A 79 20.58 -16.70 11.62
N PRO A 80 21.27 -17.87 11.74
CA PRO A 80 21.47 -18.75 10.59
C PRO A 80 20.17 -19.26 9.95
N LEU A 81 19.10 -19.43 10.73
CA LEU A 81 17.79 -19.83 10.22
C LEU A 81 17.07 -18.67 9.53
N LEU A 82 17.15 -17.47 10.11
CA LEU A 82 16.62 -16.24 9.49
C LEU A 82 17.28 -15.98 8.14
N ASP A 83 18.61 -16.06 8.08
CA ASP A 83 19.39 -15.82 6.88
C ASP A 83 19.02 -16.84 5.78
N ARG A 84 18.83 -18.12 6.14
CA ARG A 84 18.40 -19.16 5.19
C ARG A 84 16.99 -18.90 4.64
N VAL A 85 16.04 -18.56 5.50
CA VAL A 85 14.65 -18.26 5.09
C VAL A 85 14.61 -17.00 4.23
N HIS A 86 15.33 -15.95 4.64
CA HIS A 86 15.45 -14.71 3.89
C HIS A 86 16.01 -14.97 2.48
N ALA A 87 17.11 -15.71 2.36
CA ALA A 87 17.70 -16.05 1.08
C ALA A 87 16.73 -16.81 0.16
N ALA A 88 15.97 -17.76 0.70
CA ALA A 88 14.95 -18.50 -0.05
C ALA A 88 13.81 -17.57 -0.53
N MET A 89 13.36 -16.66 0.33
CA MET A 89 12.32 -15.67 -0.02
C MET A 89 12.79 -14.69 -1.07
N VAL A 90 14.02 -14.16 -0.95
CA VAL A 90 14.60 -13.26 -1.95
C VAL A 90 14.71 -13.98 -3.29
N LYS A 91 15.12 -15.26 -3.31
CA LYS A 91 15.15 -16.05 -4.54
C LYS A 91 13.75 -16.18 -5.16
N ALA A 92 12.75 -16.57 -4.38
CA ALA A 92 11.38 -16.74 -4.85
C ALA A 92 10.77 -15.43 -5.36
N LEU A 93 10.95 -14.33 -4.63
CA LEU A 93 10.47 -13.00 -5.02
C LEU A 93 11.21 -12.42 -6.24
N ASN A 94 12.40 -12.93 -6.56
CA ASN A 94 13.15 -12.54 -7.75
C ASN A 94 12.88 -13.40 -8.97
N ASP A 95 12.15 -14.51 -8.82
CA ASP A 95 11.68 -15.31 -9.94
C ASP A 95 10.78 -14.46 -10.88
N PRO A 96 11.04 -14.43 -12.20
CA PRO A 96 10.28 -13.59 -13.12
C PRO A 96 8.78 -13.89 -13.12
N ALA A 97 8.37 -15.15 -13.02
CA ALA A 97 6.96 -15.51 -13.02
C ALA A 97 6.26 -15.01 -11.74
N VAL A 98 6.95 -15.08 -10.60
CA VAL A 98 6.45 -14.53 -9.33
C VAL A 98 6.36 -13.01 -9.41
N LYS A 99 7.41 -12.32 -9.88
CA LYS A 99 7.41 -10.87 -10.06
C LYS A 99 6.28 -10.40 -10.96
N ASP A 100 6.10 -11.02 -12.11
CA ASP A 100 5.06 -10.65 -13.07
C ASP A 100 3.66 -10.85 -12.49
N ASN A 101 3.44 -11.95 -11.77
CA ASN A 101 2.15 -12.22 -11.14
C ASN A 101 1.83 -11.24 -10.02
N LEU A 102 2.82 -10.84 -9.22
CA LEU A 102 2.66 -9.80 -8.20
C LEU A 102 2.43 -8.42 -8.82
N ALA A 103 3.16 -8.08 -9.87
CA ALA A 103 3.01 -6.81 -10.59
C ALA A 103 1.63 -6.67 -11.24
N LYS A 104 1.09 -7.74 -11.85
CA LYS A 104 -0.29 -7.79 -12.37
C LYS A 104 -1.35 -7.56 -11.30
N GLN A 105 -1.04 -7.90 -10.05
CA GLN A 105 -1.88 -7.64 -8.89
C GLN A 105 -1.59 -6.29 -8.24
N GLY A 106 -0.74 -5.44 -8.82
CA GLY A 106 -0.42 -4.13 -8.26
C GLY A 106 0.49 -4.13 -7.04
N ALA A 107 1.17 -5.26 -6.78
CA ALA A 107 2.20 -5.39 -5.76
C ALA A 107 3.59 -5.13 -6.35
N GLU A 108 4.46 -4.56 -5.52
CA GLU A 108 5.86 -4.27 -5.87
C GLU A 108 6.77 -5.11 -4.98
N VAL A 109 7.73 -5.80 -5.59
CA VAL A 109 8.71 -6.60 -4.86
C VAL A 109 9.80 -5.69 -4.32
N ILE A 110 9.93 -5.62 -2.99
CA ILE A 110 10.99 -4.86 -2.30
C ILE A 110 12.19 -5.76 -1.98
N ALA A 111 11.93 -6.96 -1.44
CA ALA A 111 12.94 -7.95 -1.06
C ALA A 111 14.10 -7.36 -0.21
N SER A 112 13.78 -6.50 0.77
CA SER A 112 14.75 -5.86 1.66
C SER A 112 15.46 -6.88 2.57
N THR A 113 16.58 -6.47 3.18
CA THR A 113 17.21 -7.27 4.25
C THR A 113 16.35 -7.24 5.54
N PRO A 114 16.53 -8.20 6.46
CA PRO A 114 15.85 -8.17 7.76
C PRO A 114 16.10 -6.87 8.53
N GLU A 115 17.32 -6.35 8.50
CA GLU A 115 17.72 -5.12 9.20
C GLU A 115 17.07 -3.87 8.58
N GLN A 116 17.00 -3.83 7.24
CA GLN A 116 16.29 -2.77 6.53
C GLN A 116 14.80 -2.79 6.86
N HIS A 117 14.21 -3.98 6.96
CA HIS A 117 12.80 -4.12 7.31
C HIS A 117 12.53 -3.75 8.77
N ASP A 118 13.40 -4.14 9.72
CA ASP A 118 13.29 -3.73 11.13
C ASP A 118 13.32 -2.20 11.26
N LYS A 119 14.26 -1.54 10.57
CA LYS A 119 14.35 -0.07 10.54
C LYS A 119 13.07 0.55 9.98
N PHE A 120 12.57 0.05 8.85
CA PHE A 120 11.33 0.52 8.24
C PHE A 120 10.14 0.35 9.20
N ASN A 121 10.01 -0.83 9.82
CA ASN A 121 8.92 -1.13 10.75
C ASN A 121 8.92 -0.19 11.97
N ARG A 122 10.10 0.08 12.55
CA ARG A 122 10.22 1.06 13.65
C ARG A 122 9.79 2.46 13.23
N THR A 123 10.17 2.89 12.03
CA THR A 123 9.77 4.20 11.48
C THR A 123 8.26 4.26 11.24
N GLU A 124 7.66 3.21 10.67
CA GLU A 124 6.20 3.16 10.46
C GLU A 124 5.44 3.14 11.78
N ILE A 125 5.87 2.36 12.77
CA ILE A 125 5.26 2.36 14.11
C ILE A 125 5.27 3.76 14.70
N ALA A 126 6.43 4.44 14.68
CA ALA A 126 6.54 5.81 15.19
C ALA A 126 5.63 6.80 14.44
N LYS A 127 5.57 6.69 13.10
CA LYS A 127 4.69 7.50 12.25
C LYS A 127 3.23 7.30 12.62
N TRP A 128 2.78 6.05 12.71
CA TRP A 128 1.36 5.74 12.94
C TRP A 128 0.90 6.03 14.36
N ILE A 129 1.78 5.88 15.37
CA ILE A 129 1.49 6.36 16.74
C ILE A 129 1.23 7.87 16.75
N LYS A 130 2.08 8.63 16.05
CA LYS A 130 1.92 10.09 15.94
C LYS A 130 0.61 10.44 15.24
N VAL A 131 0.33 9.82 14.10
CA VAL A 131 -0.91 10.05 13.34
C VAL A 131 -2.15 9.72 14.16
N ALA A 132 -2.18 8.57 14.85
CA ALA A 132 -3.32 8.18 15.68
C ALA A 132 -3.58 9.21 16.80
N ARG A 133 -2.52 9.66 17.48
CA ARG A 133 -2.63 10.68 18.52
C ARG A 133 -3.14 12.01 17.99
N GLU A 134 -2.60 12.48 16.87
CA GLU A 134 -2.99 13.75 16.26
C GLU A 134 -4.42 13.71 15.69
N ALA A 135 -4.88 12.53 15.26
CA ALA A 135 -6.23 12.31 14.77
C ALA A 135 -7.26 11.99 15.88
N GLY A 136 -6.83 11.84 17.13
CA GLY A 136 -7.70 11.46 18.25
C GLY A 136 -8.31 10.05 18.10
N ILE A 137 -7.55 9.12 17.52
CA ILE A 137 -7.97 7.73 17.34
C ILE A 137 -7.61 6.94 18.61
N GLU A 138 -8.61 6.35 19.25
CA GLU A 138 -8.46 5.51 20.44
C GLU A 138 -8.59 4.01 20.07
N PRO A 139 -8.02 3.10 20.88
CA PRO A 139 -8.31 1.68 20.77
C PRO A 139 -9.81 1.40 20.94
N GLU A 140 -10.32 0.38 20.25
CA GLU A 140 -11.69 -0.12 20.43
C GLU A 140 -11.92 -0.75 21.81
#